data_AF-A0A9X1I9Q9-F1
#
_entry.id   AF-A0A9X1I9Q9-F1
#
_cell.length_a   1.000
_cell.length_b   1.000
_cell.length_c   1.000
_cell.angle_alpha   90.00
_cell.angle_beta   90.00
_cell.angle_gamma   90.00
#
_symmetry.space_group_name_H-M   'P 1'
#
loop_
_entity.id
_entity.type
_entity.pdbx_description
1 polymer ?
#
loop_
_entity_poly.entity_id
_entity_poly.type
_entity_poly.pdbx_seq_one_letter_code
_entity_poly.pdbx_strand_id
1 'polypeptide(L)'
;MKKYLTYLSIGILIGITLFKSEAASWFRIYEMFKFQSFHMYGIIGSALFLGIIFIQIIKRKNLKSFYKEAIIIPAKEKGFYRYFIGGSIFGLGWALAGACPGPMYVLLGAGFFNILVVTAFALLGTYLYGVFKNKLPH
;
A
#
# COMPACT_ATOMS: atom_id res chain seq x y z
N MET A 1 -6.37 10.78 -22.12
CA MET A 1 -4.99 11.31 -21.99
C MET A 1 -4.75 12.12 -20.70
N LYS A 2 -5.51 13.19 -20.40
CA LYS A 2 -5.32 13.98 -19.16
C LYS A 2 -5.31 13.14 -17.86
N LYS A 3 -6.19 12.13 -17.73
CA LYS A 3 -6.27 11.27 -16.52
C LYS A 3 -4.96 10.53 -16.22
N TYR A 4 -4.36 9.90 -17.23
CA TYR A 4 -3.11 9.16 -17.08
C TYR A 4 -1.93 10.07 -16.72
N LEU A 5 -1.88 11.27 -17.28
CA LEU A 5 -0.84 12.25 -16.97
C LEU A 5 -0.94 12.74 -15.51
N THR A 6 -2.16 12.93 -15.00
CA THR A 6 -2.41 13.24 -13.59
C THR A 6 -1.94 12.10 -12.69
N TYR A 7 -2.28 10.84 -13.02
CA TYR A 7 -1.84 9.69 -12.24
C TYR A 7 -0.32 9.50 -12.25
N LEU A 8 0.32 9.71 -13.41
CA LEU A 8 1.78 9.66 -13.53
C LEU A 8 2.44 10.73 -12.66
N SER A 9 1.93 11.96 -12.69
CA SER A 9 2.47 13.08 -11.91
C SER A 9 2.36 12.82 -10.39
N ILE A 10 1.22 12.31 -9.93
CA ILE A 10 1.02 11.90 -8.53
C ILE A 10 1.97 10.75 -8.16
N GLY A 11 2.13 9.76 -9.05
CA GLY A 11 3.04 8.64 -8.84
C GLY A 11 4.51 9.08 -8.72
N ILE A 12 4.96 10.01 -9.56
CA ILE A 12 6.31 10.58 -9.49
C ILE A 12 6.50 11.31 -8.15
N LEU A 13 5.55 12.15 -7.73
CA LEU A 13 5.62 12.87 -6.46
C LEU A 13 5.69 11.91 -5.26
N ILE A 14 4.87 10.87 -5.26
CA ILE A 14 4.89 9.83 -4.21
C ILE A 14 6.23 9.08 -4.22
N GLY A 15 6.71 8.68 -5.40
CA GLY A 15 7.98 7.95 -5.54
C GLY A 15 9.19 8.75 -5.03
N ILE A 16 9.31 10.02 -5.43
CA ILE A 16 10.36 10.91 -4.96
C ILE A 16 10.30 11.10 -3.44
N THR A 17 9.09 11.29 -2.89
CA THR A 17 8.90 11.48 -1.45
C THR A 17 9.30 10.23 -0.67
N LEU A 18 8.88 9.04 -1.13
CA LEU A 18 9.21 7.77 -0.48
C LEU A 18 10.71 7.45 -0.54
N PHE A 19 11.37 7.78 -1.65
CA PHE A 19 12.81 7.59 -1.77
C PHE A 19 13.59 8.57 -0.89
N LYS A 20 13.27 9.86 -0.94
CA LYS A 20 13.95 10.90 -0.16
C LYS A 20 13.71 10.77 1.35
N SER A 21 12.55 10.29 1.79
CA SER A 21 12.26 10.09 3.21
C SER A 21 12.92 8.85 3.82
N GLU A 22 13.72 8.11 3.03
CA GLU A 22 14.29 6.80 3.40
C GLU A 22 13.22 5.77 3.83
N ALA A 23 11.93 6.07 3.64
CA ALA A 23 10.82 5.20 4.00
C ALA A 23 10.79 3.93 3.14
N ALA A 24 11.51 3.93 2.02
CA ALA A 24 11.73 2.76 1.18
C ALA A 24 12.93 1.89 1.61
N SER A 25 13.73 2.32 2.59
CA SER A 25 14.91 1.57 3.00
C SER A 25 14.57 0.42 3.95
N TRP A 26 15.21 -0.73 3.72
CA TRP A 26 15.07 -1.92 4.56
C TRP A 26 15.41 -1.63 6.04
N PHE A 27 16.43 -0.80 6.25
CA PHE A 27 16.94 -0.46 7.58
C PHE A 27 15.88 0.22 8.46
N ARG A 28 15.08 1.14 7.91
CA ARG A 28 14.01 1.82 8.65
C ARG A 28 12.88 0.88 9.04
N ILE A 29 12.60 -0.13 8.22
CA ILE A 29 11.59 -1.13 8.54
C ILE A 29 12.13 -2.07 9.62
N TYR A 30 13.39 -2.48 9.52
CA TYR A 30 14.04 -3.25 10.58
C TYR A 30 14.05 -2.50 11.92
N GLU A 31 14.38 -1.20 11.92
CA GLU A 31 14.31 -0.34 13.12
C GLU A 31 12.90 -0.22 13.69
N MET A 32 11.87 -0.22 12.83
CA MET A 32 10.48 -0.23 13.25
C MET A 32 10.18 -1.50 14.06
N PHE A 33 10.51 -2.69 13.53
CA PHE A 33 10.28 -3.96 14.23
C PHE A 33 11.10 -4.11 15.52
N LYS A 34 12.25 -3.42 15.62
CA LYS A 34 13.10 -3.37 16.82
C LYS A 34 12.69 -2.26 17.81
N PHE A 35 11.62 -1.50 17.50
CA PHE A 35 11.13 -0.35 18.27
C PHE A 35 12.20 0.71 18.58
N GLN A 36 13.19 0.87 17.70
CA GLN A 36 14.33 1.79 17.93
C GLN A 36 14.05 3.21 17.40
N SER A 37 13.13 3.37 16.45
CA SER A 37 12.87 4.65 15.79
C SER A 37 11.38 4.95 15.67
N PHE A 38 10.97 6.14 16.11
CA PHE A 38 9.59 6.62 15.99
C PHE A 38 9.23 7.08 14.56
N HIS A 39 10.22 7.23 13.68
CA HIS A 39 10.04 7.88 12.38
C HIS A 39 8.99 7.18 11.50
N MET A 40 9.09 5.85 11.32
CA MET A 40 8.13 5.09 10.52
C MET A 40 6.74 5.02 11.17
N TYR A 41 6.68 4.89 12.51
CA TYR A 41 5.41 4.90 13.24
C TYR A 41 4.69 6.25 13.11
N GLY A 42 5.43 7.35 13.15
CA GLY A 42 4.90 8.69 12.92
C GLY A 42 4.35 8.86 11.50
N ILE A 43 5.07 8.38 10.48
CA ILE A 43 4.59 8.41 9.08
C ILE A 43 3.31 7.59 8.91
N ILE A 44 3.29 6.33 9.36
CA ILE A 44 2.13 5.46 9.21
C ILE A 44 0.94 5.99 10.03
N GLY A 45 1.18 6.44 11.26
CA GLY A 45 0.15 6.98 12.15
C GLY A 45 -0.46 8.28 11.63
N SER A 46 0.35 9.22 11.16
CA SER A 46 -0.15 10.46 10.56
C SER A 46 -0.92 10.21 9.25
N ALA A 47 -0.43 9.31 8.39
CA ALA A 47 -1.14 8.91 7.18
C ALA A 47 -2.50 8.28 7.48
N LEU A 48 -2.57 7.40 8.49
CA LEU A 48 -3.82 6.79 8.94
C LEU A 48 -4.78 7.84 9.51
N PHE A 49 -4.31 8.73 10.38
CA PHE A 49 -5.10 9.77 11.00
C PHE A 49 -5.71 10.73 9.97
N LEU A 50 -4.89 11.22 9.04
CA LEU A 50 -5.35 12.04 7.93
C LEU A 50 -6.35 11.29 7.04
N GLY A 51 -6.07 10.01 6.73
CA GLY A 51 -6.96 9.16 5.94
C GLY A 51 -8.35 9.02 6.57
N ILE A 52 -8.42 8.81 7.88
CA ILE A 52 -9.69 8.74 8.64
C ILE A 52 -10.43 10.08 8.53
N ILE A 53 -9.75 11.21 8.75
CA ILE A 53 -10.35 12.55 8.65
C ILE A 53 -10.92 12.79 7.25
N PHE A 54 -10.14 12.53 6.20
CA PHE A 54 -10.58 12.74 4.82
C PHE A 54 -11.77 11.85 4.46
N ILE A 55 -11.74 10.57 4.81
CA ILE A 55 -12.87 9.65 4.58
C ILE A 55 -14.12 10.15 5.31
N GLN A 56 -13.98 10.61 6.55
CA GLN A 56 -15.10 11.11 7.33
C GLN A 56 -15.69 12.39 6.74
N ILE A 57 -14.85 13.31 6.24
CA ILE A 57 -15.28 14.51 5.53
C ILE A 57 -16.02 14.15 4.24
N ILE A 58 -15.49 13.22 3.45
CA ILE A 58 -16.12 12.76 2.20
C ILE A 58 -17.52 12.20 2.50
N LYS A 59 -17.65 11.35 3.52
CA LYS A 59 -18.94 10.78 3.94
C LYS A 59 -19.92 11.85 4.42
N ARG A 60 -19.47 12.81 5.24
CA ARG A 60 -20.33 13.87 5.80
C ARG A 60 -20.78 14.89 4.76
N LYS A 61 -19.90 15.29 3.84
CA LYS A 61 -20.16 16.34 2.85
C LYS A 61 -20.61 15.82 1.48
N ASN A 62 -20.76 14.50 1.31
CA ASN A 62 -21.06 13.86 0.02
C ASN A 62 -20.21 14.45 -1.13
N LEU A 63 -18.90 14.56 -0.89
CA LEU A 63 -18.00 15.18 -1.85
C LEU A 63 -18.01 14.42 -3.16
N LYS A 64 -18.13 15.16 -4.26
CA LYS A 64 -18.02 14.61 -5.61
C LYS A 64 -16.55 14.52 -6.00
N SER A 65 -16.21 13.48 -6.74
CA SER A 65 -14.90 13.29 -7.36
C SER A 65 -14.54 14.46 -8.28
N PHE A 66 -13.27 14.56 -8.67
CA PHE A 66 -12.78 15.53 -9.66
C PHE A 66 -13.56 15.49 -11.00
N TYR A 67 -14.21 14.35 -11.29
CA TYR A 67 -15.07 14.14 -12.46
C TYR A 67 -16.57 14.34 -12.18
N LYS A 68 -16.94 14.94 -11.04
CA LYS A 68 -18.33 15.16 -10.56
C LYS A 68 -19.12 13.88 -10.22
N GLU A 69 -18.48 12.71 -10.17
CA GLU A 69 -19.09 11.45 -9.74
C GLU A 69 -19.19 11.36 -8.21
N ALA A 70 -20.24 10.73 -7.68
CA ALA A 70 -20.37 10.51 -6.23
C ALA A 70 -19.31 9.50 -5.73
N ILE A 71 -18.60 9.82 -4.65
CA ILE A 71 -17.63 8.90 -4.04
C ILE A 71 -18.41 7.87 -3.22
N ILE A 72 -18.70 6.71 -3.82
CA ILE A 72 -19.32 5.58 -3.13
C ILE A 72 -18.22 4.78 -2.43
N ILE A 73 -18.21 4.79 -1.10
CA ILE A 73 -17.28 3.97 -0.31
C ILE A 73 -17.99 2.64 -0.01
N PRO A 74 -17.61 1.52 -0.64
CA PRO A 74 -18.25 0.24 -0.40
C PRO A 74 -18.09 -0.18 1.06
N ALA A 75 -19.11 -0.82 1.60
CA ALA A 75 -19.05 -1.38 2.96
C ALA A 75 -17.99 -2.49 3.02
N LYS A 76 -17.26 -2.57 4.13
CA LYS A 76 -16.31 -3.65 4.39
C LYS A 76 -17.05 -4.98 4.37
N GLU A 77 -16.60 -5.92 3.52
CA GLU A 77 -17.12 -7.28 3.52
C GLU A 77 -16.92 -7.93 4.90
N LYS A 78 -17.92 -8.67 5.37
CA LYS A 78 -17.83 -9.39 6.64
C LYS A 78 -17.08 -10.71 6.40
N GLY A 79 -16.12 -11.04 7.26
CA GLY A 79 -15.35 -12.29 7.13
C GLY A 79 -14.06 -12.26 7.94
N PHE A 80 -14.13 -12.65 9.21
CA PHE A 80 -12.98 -12.63 10.12
C PHE A 80 -11.83 -13.53 9.62
N TYR A 81 -12.15 -14.76 9.20
CA TYR A 81 -11.16 -15.74 8.73
C TYR A 81 -10.37 -15.25 7.51
N ARG A 82 -11.04 -14.63 6.53
CA ARG A 82 -10.40 -14.08 5.33
C ARG A 82 -9.35 -13.02 5.67
N TYR A 83 -9.70 -12.08 6.55
CA TYR A 83 -8.79 -11.02 6.96
C TYR A 83 -7.66 -11.53 7.85
N PHE A 84 -7.93 -12.48 8.73
CA PHE A 84 -6.93 -13.04 9.62
C PHE A 84 -5.89 -13.86 8.85
N ILE A 85 -6.33 -14.79 8.00
CA ILE A 85 -5.45 -15.64 7.19
C ILE A 85 -4.69 -14.80 6.17
N GLY A 86 -5.41 -13.98 5.38
CA GLY A 86 -4.80 -13.13 4.35
C GLY A 86 -3.86 -12.08 4.95
N GLY A 87 -4.25 -11.45 6.06
CA GLY A 87 -3.43 -10.48 6.77
C GLY A 87 -2.16 -11.09 7.36
N SER A 88 -2.26 -12.30 7.91
CA SER A 88 -1.09 -13.02 8.46
C SER A 88 -0.11 -13.43 7.36
N ILE A 89 -0.59 -14.00 6.25
CA ILE A 89 0.26 -14.39 5.11
C ILE A 89 0.93 -13.15 4.50
N PHE A 90 0.17 -12.07 4.29
CA PHE A 90 0.72 -10.82 3.77
C PHE A 90 1.74 -10.20 4.74
N GLY A 91 1.45 -10.18 6.04
CA GLY A 91 2.34 -9.65 7.06
C GLY A 91 3.65 -10.43 7.17
N LEU A 92 3.59 -11.77 7.14
CA LEU A 92 4.77 -12.64 7.13
C LEU A 92 5.57 -12.47 5.84
N GLY A 93 4.90 -12.44 4.69
CA GLY A 93 5.54 -12.21 3.39
C GLY A 93 6.25 -10.88 3.33
N TRP A 94 5.64 -9.82 3.88
CA TRP A 94 6.29 -8.53 4.06
C TRP A 94 7.50 -8.71 5.01
N ALA A 95 7.33 -9.16 6.25
CA ALA A 95 8.46 -9.32 7.19
C ALA A 95 9.68 -10.09 6.60
N LEU A 96 9.46 -11.12 5.78
CA LEU A 96 10.49 -11.86 5.06
C LEU A 96 11.10 -11.08 3.88
N ALA A 97 10.27 -10.40 3.09
CA ALA A 97 10.68 -9.71 1.86
C ALA A 97 11.50 -8.45 2.10
N GLY A 98 11.42 -7.83 3.28
CA GLY A 98 12.20 -6.62 3.54
C GLY A 98 11.67 -5.33 2.86
N ALA A 99 10.60 -5.40 2.06
CA ALA A 99 9.92 -4.24 1.51
C ALA A 99 8.38 -4.40 1.43
N CYS A 100 7.63 -3.32 1.63
CA CYS A 100 6.21 -3.27 1.31
C CYS A 100 5.98 -3.02 -0.20
N PRO A 101 4.75 -3.21 -0.71
CA PRO A 101 4.43 -2.98 -2.13
C PRO A 101 4.82 -1.59 -2.63
N GLY A 102 4.63 -0.54 -1.81
CA GLY A 102 5.04 0.82 -2.16
C GLY A 102 6.56 0.94 -2.40
N PRO A 103 7.38 0.66 -1.36
CA PRO A 103 8.84 0.60 -1.49
C PRO A 103 9.36 -0.32 -2.59
N MET A 104 8.72 -1.47 -2.85
CA MET A 104 9.13 -2.40 -3.92
C MET A 104 9.25 -1.71 -5.28
N TYR A 105 8.23 -0.96 -5.69
CA TYR A 105 8.25 -0.24 -6.96
C TYR A 105 9.22 0.94 -6.97
N VAL A 106 9.38 1.62 -5.83
CA VAL A 106 10.32 2.75 -5.70
C VAL A 106 11.77 2.27 -5.77
N LEU A 107 12.10 1.19 -5.08
CA LEU A 107 13.44 0.56 -5.11
C LEU A 107 13.77 0.02 -6.50
N LEU A 108 12.79 -0.55 -7.20
CA LEU A 108 12.95 -1.01 -8.57
C LEU A 108 13.28 0.18 -9.50
N GLY A 109 12.55 1.29 -9.36
CA GLY A 109 12.81 2.53 -10.09
C GLY A 109 14.14 3.21 -9.72
N ALA A 110 14.64 2.97 -8.51
CA ALA A 110 15.94 3.47 -8.04
C ALA A 110 17.14 2.60 -8.49
N GLY A 111 16.91 1.50 -9.21
CA GLY A 111 17.97 0.66 -9.77
C GLY A 111 18.38 -0.55 -8.91
N PHE A 112 17.63 -0.89 -7.86
CA PHE A 112 17.92 -2.07 -7.05
C PHE A 112 17.38 -3.35 -7.71
N PHE A 113 18.17 -3.99 -8.57
CA PHE A 113 17.73 -5.17 -9.34
C PHE A 113 17.27 -6.36 -8.49
N ASN A 114 17.78 -6.53 -7.27
CA ASN A 114 17.38 -7.64 -6.38
C ASN A 114 15.88 -7.59 -6.03
N ILE A 115 15.27 -6.41 -5.97
CA ILE A 115 13.84 -6.27 -5.67
C ILE A 115 12.93 -6.73 -6.82
N LEU A 116 13.49 -6.85 -8.03
CA LEU A 116 12.75 -7.30 -9.21
C LEU A 116 12.24 -8.72 -9.03
N VAL A 117 13.05 -9.60 -8.45
CA VAL A 117 12.65 -10.98 -8.12
C VAL A 117 11.47 -10.96 -7.17
N VAL A 118 11.57 -10.21 -6.08
CA VAL A 118 10.51 -10.13 -5.06
C VAL A 118 9.23 -9.55 -5.65
N THR A 119 9.35 -8.51 -6.48
CA THR A 119 8.21 -7.87 -7.16
C THR A 119 7.55 -8.83 -8.14
N ALA A 120 8.33 -9.59 -8.91
CA ALA A 120 7.82 -10.59 -9.85
C ALA A 120 7.03 -11.69 -9.12
N PHE A 121 7.57 -12.26 -8.03
CA PHE A 121 6.87 -13.26 -7.23
C PHE A 121 5.66 -12.70 -6.48
N ALA A 122 5.72 -11.45 -6.01
CA ALA A 122 4.57 -10.78 -5.41
C ALA A 122 3.44 -10.61 -6.44
N LEU A 123 3.75 -10.18 -7.66
CA LEU A 123 2.79 -10.10 -8.76
C LEU A 123 2.21 -11.47 -9.10
N LEU A 124 3.06 -12.49 -9.22
CA LEU A 124 2.64 -13.87 -9.48
C LEU A 124 1.69 -14.38 -8.39
N GLY A 125 2.01 -14.15 -7.12
CA GLY A 125 1.17 -14.51 -5.98
C GLY A 125 -0.19 -13.81 -6.01
N THR A 126 -0.21 -12.50 -6.30
CA THR A 126 -1.47 -11.75 -6.44
C THR A 126 -2.32 -12.22 -7.62
N TYR A 127 -1.67 -12.57 -8.74
CA TYR A 127 -2.35 -13.10 -9.93
C TYR A 127 -2.97 -14.47 -9.64
N LEU A 128 -2.20 -15.39 -9.05
CA LEU A 128 -2.70 -16.69 -8.64
C LEU A 128 -3.85 -16.56 -7.64
N TYR A 129 -3.72 -15.70 -6.63
CA TYR A 129 -4.82 -15.45 -5.70
C TYR A 129 -6.07 -14.91 -6.41
N GLY A 130 -5.92 -14.01 -7.39
CA GLY A 130 -7.02 -13.50 -8.21
C GLY A 130 -7.74 -14.59 -9.00
N VAL A 131 -6.99 -15.54 -9.57
CA VAL A 131 -7.56 -16.70 -10.31
C VAL A 131 -8.27 -17.66 -9.37
N PHE A 132 -7.68 -17.97 -8.21
CA PHE A 132 -8.24 -18.91 -7.24
C PHE A 132 -9.28 -18.30 -6.29
N LYS A 133 -9.45 -16.97 -6.29
CA LYS A 133 -10.41 -16.26 -5.42
C LYS A 133 -11.80 -16.89 -5.49
N ASN A 134 -12.30 -17.17 -6.70
CA ASN A 134 -13.65 -17.72 -6.90
C ASN A 134 -13.82 -19.16 -6.38
N LYS A 135 -12.73 -19.87 -6.07
CA LYS A 135 -12.74 -21.25 -5.54
C LYS A 135 -12.41 -21.33 -4.04
N LEU A 136 -11.99 -20.23 -3.42
CA LEU A 136 -11.64 -20.21 -2.01
C LEU A 136 -12.88 -19.94 -1.15
N PRO A 137 -13.07 -20.65 -0.03
CA PRO A 137 -14.16 -20.35 0.90
C PRO A 137 -13.95 -18.92 1.41
N HIS A 138 -14.94 -18.06 1.18
CA HIS A 138 -14.98 -16.69 1.64
C HIS A 138 -15.78 -16.62 2.94
#